data_AF-A0A285UDQ0-F1
#
_entry.id   AF-A0A285UDQ0-F1
#
_cell.length_a   1.000
_cell.length_b   1.000
_cell.length_c   1.000
_cell.angle_alpha   90.00
_cell.angle_beta   90.00
_cell.angle_gamma   90.00
#
_symmetry.space_group_name_H-M   'P 1'
#
loop_
_entity.id
_entity.type
_entity.pdbx_description
1 polymer ?
#
loop_
_entity_poly.entity_id
_entity_poly.type
_entity_poly.pdbx_seq_one_letter_code
_entity_poly.pdbx_strand_id
1 'polypeptide(L)'
;MVTIPLDRLDELLANNKDEYIEQLFTLLRQKSISTQNVGITECANLLKSMMDDLGIKTQIMQTNGHPVVYGEMINDEKFFTLLIYGHYDVQPVEPLDEWKFPPFEPTIYDGRIYGRGAGDNTGQLMAQLLGVNTYIGLFGDLPINIKFLFEGEEELGSPNLAAFVKENKELLKANLVYTLDVLLVVDQDPMDIFNKIYKHVQKHDPDIEVTYISSMEPSRTSADLEIVKVVANAVRTSFKQEPLIQPSLGSSLPDYVWTKILEVPSIIMPYANFDQRNHSPNENLRIDYFLNGIKCTCHVIDALGKQKNVQKFLF
;
A
#
# COMPACT_ATOMS: atom_id res chain seq x y z
N MET A 1 -2.75 36.76 -1.36
CA MET A 1 -3.20 35.49 -1.97
C MET A 1 -4.55 35.16 -1.37
N VAL A 2 -5.61 35.12 -2.19
CA VAL A 2 -6.87 34.52 -1.76
C VAL A 2 -6.61 33.02 -1.78
N THR A 3 -6.23 32.44 -0.64
CA THR A 3 -6.31 31.00 -0.45
C THR A 3 -7.78 30.65 -0.58
N ILE A 4 -8.20 30.11 -1.73
CA ILE A 4 -9.45 29.34 -1.76
C ILE A 4 -9.16 28.16 -0.84
N PRO A 5 -9.78 28.05 0.34
CA PRO A 5 -9.49 26.91 1.20
C PRO A 5 -9.96 25.65 0.46
N LEU A 6 -9.41 24.48 0.79
CA LEU A 6 -9.82 23.19 0.22
C LEU A 6 -11.30 22.83 0.55
N ASP A 7 -12.08 23.76 1.10
CA ASP A 7 -13.49 23.65 1.45
C ASP A 7 -14.39 23.17 0.28
N ARG A 8 -13.98 23.40 -0.97
CA ARG A 8 -14.70 22.90 -2.17
C ARG A 8 -14.11 21.63 -2.77
N LEU A 9 -13.04 21.08 -2.20
CA LEU A 9 -12.38 19.88 -2.70
C LEU A 9 -13.34 18.69 -2.67
N ASP A 10 -14.00 18.45 -1.53
CA ASP A 10 -14.94 17.32 -1.39
C ASP A 10 -16.10 17.41 -2.39
N GLU A 11 -16.62 18.63 -2.63
CA GLU A 11 -17.67 18.88 -3.62
C GLU A 11 -17.17 18.57 -5.04
N LEU A 12 -15.96 19.03 -5.39
CA LEU A 12 -15.37 18.80 -6.71
C LEU A 12 -15.05 17.33 -6.94
N LEU A 13 -14.49 16.63 -5.93
CA LEU A 13 -14.24 15.20 -5.97
C LEU A 13 -15.55 14.41 -6.12
N ALA A 14 -16.61 14.81 -5.43
CA ALA A 14 -17.92 14.17 -5.55
C ALA A 14 -18.51 14.38 -6.96
N ASN A 15 -18.40 15.59 -7.52
CA ASN A 15 -18.92 15.92 -8.85
C ASN A 15 -18.17 15.22 -9.98
N ASN A 16 -16.84 15.02 -9.84
CA ASN A 16 -15.99 14.42 -10.86
C ASN A 16 -15.71 12.93 -10.61
N LYS A 17 -16.31 12.34 -9.56
CA LYS A 17 -16.03 10.97 -9.11
C LYS A 17 -16.08 9.95 -10.23
N ASP A 18 -17.14 9.95 -11.02
CA ASP A 18 -17.35 8.94 -12.06
C ASP A 18 -16.34 9.11 -13.21
N GLU A 19 -15.96 10.36 -13.53
CA GLU A 19 -14.92 10.65 -14.52
C GLU A 19 -13.54 10.19 -14.06
N TYR A 20 -13.18 10.46 -12.79
CA TYR A 20 -11.91 10.01 -12.21
C TYR A 20 -11.81 8.49 -12.15
N ILE A 21 -12.90 7.82 -11.79
CA ILE A 21 -12.96 6.35 -11.81
C ILE A 21 -12.80 5.84 -13.24
N GLU A 22 -13.44 6.46 -14.23
CA GLU A 22 -13.32 6.03 -15.62
C GLU A 22 -11.92 6.28 -16.20
N GLN A 23 -11.24 7.37 -15.81
CA GLN A 23 -9.85 7.64 -16.18
C GLN A 23 -8.92 6.56 -15.58
N LEU A 24 -9.10 6.21 -14.31
CA LEU A 24 -8.39 5.08 -13.71
C LEU A 24 -8.70 3.77 -14.44
N PHE A 25 -9.97 3.51 -14.75
CA PHE A 25 -10.39 2.28 -15.41
C PHE A 25 -9.83 2.18 -16.83
N THR A 26 -9.71 3.30 -17.54
CA THR A 26 -9.07 3.38 -18.85
C THR A 26 -7.64 2.84 -18.79
N LEU A 27 -6.86 3.26 -17.79
CA LEU A 27 -5.49 2.77 -17.63
C LEU A 27 -5.45 1.32 -17.11
N LEU A 28 -6.32 0.93 -16.18
CA LEU A 28 -6.41 -0.46 -15.68
C LEU A 28 -6.84 -1.48 -16.74
N ARG A 29 -7.54 -1.07 -17.80
CA ARG A 29 -7.90 -1.95 -18.93
C ARG A 29 -6.69 -2.25 -19.82
N GLN A 30 -5.68 -1.39 -19.81
CA GLN A 30 -4.48 -1.56 -20.61
C GLN A 30 -3.46 -2.42 -19.86
N LYS A 31 -3.17 -3.59 -20.43
CA LYS A 31 -2.15 -4.49 -19.86
C LYS A 31 -0.78 -3.82 -19.86
N SER A 32 0.01 -4.06 -18.83
CA SER A 32 1.39 -3.57 -18.69
C SER A 32 2.25 -4.54 -17.88
N ILE A 33 2.24 -5.82 -18.23
CA ILE A 33 2.94 -6.86 -17.47
C ILE A 33 4.42 -6.86 -17.85
N SER A 34 5.27 -6.27 -17.02
CA SER A 34 6.69 -6.04 -17.32
C SER A 34 7.51 -7.32 -17.43
N THR A 35 7.28 -8.29 -16.55
CA THR A 35 7.93 -9.62 -16.56
C THR A 35 7.67 -10.43 -17.82
N GLN A 36 6.58 -10.15 -18.54
CA GLN A 36 6.19 -10.83 -19.76
C GLN A 36 6.32 -9.95 -21.01
N ASN A 37 6.69 -8.68 -20.84
CA ASN A 37 6.69 -7.65 -21.89
C ASN A 37 5.34 -7.56 -22.63
N VAL A 38 4.23 -7.60 -21.90
CA VAL A 38 2.88 -7.55 -22.47
C VAL A 38 2.26 -6.17 -22.23
N GLY A 39 2.00 -5.45 -23.31
CA GLY A 39 1.24 -4.20 -23.28
C GLY A 39 1.99 -2.99 -22.71
N ILE A 40 3.28 -3.13 -22.39
CA ILE A 40 4.11 -2.07 -21.80
C ILE A 40 4.14 -0.82 -22.69
N THR A 41 4.44 -0.98 -23.98
CA THR A 41 4.51 0.14 -24.92
C THR A 41 3.14 0.80 -25.11
N GLU A 42 2.08 0.01 -25.19
CA GLU A 42 0.71 0.49 -25.30
C GLU A 42 0.28 1.26 -24.05
N CYS A 43 0.63 0.78 -22.85
CA CYS A 43 0.37 1.45 -21.58
C CYS A 43 1.14 2.76 -21.45
N ALA A 44 2.43 2.79 -21.81
CA ALA A 44 3.22 4.01 -21.82
C ALA A 44 2.64 5.07 -22.77
N ASN A 45 2.18 4.66 -23.96
CA ASN A 45 1.52 5.55 -24.92
C ASN A 45 0.17 6.05 -24.43
N LEU A 46 -0.64 5.18 -23.82
CA LEU A 46 -1.92 5.56 -23.24
C LEU A 46 -1.72 6.56 -22.09
N LEU A 47 -0.82 6.26 -21.16
CA LEU A 47 -0.48 7.14 -20.05
C LEU A 47 0.04 8.49 -20.54
N LYS A 48 0.91 8.50 -21.57
CA LYS A 48 1.34 9.74 -22.21
C LYS A 48 0.15 10.55 -22.73
N SER A 49 -0.76 9.92 -23.49
CA SER A 49 -1.94 10.61 -24.03
C SER A 49 -2.80 11.19 -22.91
N MET A 50 -3.04 10.43 -21.86
CA MET A 50 -3.83 10.88 -20.71
C MET A 50 -3.14 12.07 -20.00
N MET A 51 -1.83 12.04 -19.83
CA MET A 51 -1.08 13.16 -19.25
C MET A 51 -1.12 14.41 -20.15
N ASP A 52 -1.00 14.25 -21.46
CA ASP A 52 -1.13 15.35 -22.42
C ASP A 52 -2.54 15.98 -22.38
N ASP A 53 -3.59 15.16 -22.26
CA ASP A 53 -4.98 15.62 -22.13
C ASP A 53 -5.21 16.44 -20.84
N LEU A 54 -4.41 16.18 -19.80
CA LEU A 54 -4.37 16.98 -18.56
C LEU A 54 -3.50 18.26 -18.68
N GLY A 55 -2.96 18.54 -19.87
CA GLY A 55 -2.10 19.70 -20.12
C GLY A 55 -0.66 19.53 -19.61
N ILE A 56 -0.24 18.32 -19.26
CA ILE A 56 1.14 18.01 -18.86
C ILE A 56 1.98 17.87 -20.12
N LYS A 57 3.15 18.52 -20.17
CA LYS A 57 4.08 18.34 -21.28
C LYS A 57 4.78 16.98 -21.11
N THR A 58 4.38 16.00 -21.91
CA THR A 58 4.77 14.59 -21.69
C THR A 58 5.59 14.01 -22.84
N GLN A 59 6.57 13.17 -22.49
CA GLN A 59 7.39 12.41 -23.42
C GLN A 59 7.63 10.99 -22.90
N ILE A 60 7.78 10.05 -23.82
CA ILE A 60 8.25 8.69 -23.52
C ILE A 60 9.76 8.68 -23.75
N MET A 61 10.51 8.22 -22.76
CA MET A 61 11.96 8.18 -22.79
C MET A 61 12.43 6.73 -22.69
N GLN A 62 13.17 6.29 -23.70
CA GLN A 62 13.64 4.91 -23.77
C GLN A 62 14.75 4.65 -22.75
N THR A 63 14.65 3.53 -22.04
CA THR A 63 15.75 2.99 -21.21
C THR A 63 16.37 1.77 -21.91
N ASN A 64 17.35 1.12 -21.29
CA ASN A 64 17.86 -0.17 -21.78
C ASN A 64 16.85 -1.33 -21.62
N GLY A 65 15.73 -1.10 -20.94
CA GLY A 65 14.60 -2.03 -20.83
C GLY A 65 13.29 -1.34 -21.17
N HIS A 66 12.31 -1.36 -20.25
CA HIS A 66 11.01 -0.71 -20.50
C HIS A 66 11.10 0.82 -20.43
N PRO A 67 10.36 1.54 -21.29
CA PRO A 67 10.47 2.99 -21.33
C PRO A 67 9.88 3.65 -20.08
N VAL A 68 10.31 4.87 -19.81
CA VAL A 68 9.75 5.72 -18.77
C VAL A 68 8.84 6.76 -19.40
N VAL A 69 7.71 7.06 -18.75
CA VAL A 69 6.87 8.21 -19.10
C VAL A 69 7.26 9.38 -18.22
N TYR A 70 7.79 10.43 -18.83
CA TYR A 70 8.17 11.67 -18.17
C TYR A 70 7.20 12.79 -18.51
N GLY A 71 6.76 13.54 -17.51
CA GLY A 71 5.93 14.73 -17.70
C GLY A 71 6.43 15.90 -16.87
N GLU A 72 6.17 17.12 -17.34
CA GLU A 72 6.46 18.33 -16.56
C GLU A 72 5.39 19.41 -16.71
N MET A 73 5.19 20.16 -15.64
CA MET A 73 4.45 21.42 -15.60
C MET A 73 5.33 22.45 -14.89
N ILE A 74 5.94 23.34 -15.68
CA ILE A 74 6.92 24.33 -15.20
C ILE A 74 6.36 25.73 -15.45
N ASN A 75 6.08 26.46 -14.38
CA ASN A 75 5.52 27.81 -14.44
C ASN A 75 6.60 28.89 -14.30
N ASP A 76 7.51 28.72 -13.35
CA ASP A 76 8.66 29.60 -13.13
C ASP A 76 9.83 28.76 -12.59
N GLU A 77 11.03 28.91 -13.16
CA GLU A 77 12.23 28.17 -12.73
C GLU A 77 12.60 28.40 -11.26
N LYS A 78 12.10 29.47 -10.65
CA LYS A 78 12.31 29.79 -9.22
C LYS A 78 11.33 29.07 -8.30
N PHE A 79 10.25 28.50 -8.83
CA PHE A 79 9.27 27.79 -8.02
C PHE A 79 9.86 26.46 -7.53
N PHE A 80 9.41 26.04 -6.35
CA PHE A 80 9.73 24.71 -5.82
C PHE A 80 9.34 23.65 -6.84
N THR A 81 10.18 22.66 -7.07
CA THR A 81 9.94 21.57 -8.03
C THR A 81 9.78 20.25 -7.30
N LEU A 82 8.59 19.68 -7.35
CA LEU A 82 8.29 18.34 -6.84
C LEU A 82 8.45 17.30 -7.96
N LEU A 83 9.18 16.22 -7.72
CA LEU A 83 9.18 15.05 -8.60
C LEU A 83 8.32 13.94 -7.99
N ILE A 84 7.23 13.60 -8.68
CA ILE A 84 6.35 12.49 -8.34
C ILE A 84 6.83 11.26 -9.11
N TYR A 85 7.17 10.21 -8.38
CA TYR A 85 7.53 8.91 -8.93
C TYR A 85 6.40 7.90 -8.73
N GLY A 86 6.28 6.99 -9.68
CA GLY A 86 5.43 5.80 -9.60
C GLY A 86 5.82 4.83 -10.72
N HIS A 87 5.04 3.77 -10.90
CA HIS A 87 5.24 2.84 -12.00
C HIS A 87 3.90 2.44 -12.64
N TYR A 88 3.95 2.20 -13.95
CA TYR A 88 2.78 1.81 -14.73
C TYR A 88 2.77 0.32 -15.07
N ASP A 89 3.88 -0.40 -14.83
CA ASP A 89 3.92 -1.84 -14.96
C ASP A 89 3.29 -2.55 -13.76
N VAL A 90 2.86 -3.79 -14.01
CA VAL A 90 2.10 -4.58 -13.04
C VAL A 90 2.56 -6.05 -13.06
N GLN A 91 2.39 -6.75 -11.94
CA GLN A 91 2.62 -8.21 -11.89
C GLN A 91 1.75 -9.01 -12.89
N PRO A 92 2.17 -10.24 -13.26
CA PRO A 92 1.35 -11.24 -13.93
C PRO A 92 -0.02 -11.49 -13.29
N VAL A 93 -0.92 -12.07 -14.07
CA VAL A 93 -2.31 -12.31 -13.69
C VAL A 93 -2.67 -13.78 -13.57
N GLU A 94 -1.75 -14.67 -13.94
CA GLU A 94 -1.92 -16.10 -13.75
C GLU A 94 -1.89 -16.47 -12.25
N PRO A 95 -2.72 -17.44 -11.83
CA PRO A 95 -3.72 -18.15 -12.62
C PRO A 95 -5.04 -17.35 -12.78
N LEU A 96 -5.56 -17.26 -14.01
CA LEU A 96 -6.72 -16.42 -14.36
C LEU A 96 -8.03 -16.90 -13.71
N ASP A 97 -8.17 -18.19 -13.47
CA ASP A 97 -9.35 -18.81 -12.87
C ASP A 97 -9.52 -18.48 -11.38
N GLU A 98 -8.49 -17.94 -10.72
CA GLU A 98 -8.59 -17.45 -9.35
C GLU A 98 -9.21 -16.04 -9.25
N TRP A 99 -9.41 -15.35 -10.36
CA TRP A 99 -10.01 -14.02 -10.39
C TRP A 99 -11.54 -14.09 -10.46
N LYS A 100 -12.24 -13.37 -9.56
CA LYS A 100 -13.72 -13.26 -9.64
C LYS A 100 -14.17 -12.30 -10.72
N PHE A 101 -13.37 -11.29 -10.98
CA PHE A 101 -13.55 -10.30 -12.03
C PHE A 101 -12.31 -10.34 -12.92
N PRO A 102 -12.44 -10.28 -14.25
CA PRO A 102 -11.28 -10.34 -15.12
C PRO A 102 -10.27 -9.24 -14.76
N PRO A 103 -8.96 -9.54 -14.70
CA PRO A 103 -7.97 -8.64 -14.12
C PRO A 103 -7.83 -7.29 -14.83
N PHE A 104 -8.15 -7.24 -16.12
CA PHE A 104 -8.11 -6.02 -16.95
C PHE A 104 -9.52 -5.55 -17.34
N GLU A 105 -10.56 -6.01 -16.63
CA GLU A 105 -11.93 -5.49 -16.71
C GLU A 105 -12.28 -4.88 -15.34
N PRO A 106 -11.80 -3.67 -15.05
CA PRO A 106 -11.92 -3.08 -13.72
C PRO A 106 -13.40 -3.00 -13.33
N THR A 107 -13.72 -3.59 -12.19
CA THR A 107 -15.09 -3.79 -11.74
C THR A 107 -15.29 -3.21 -10.37
N ILE A 108 -16.31 -2.36 -10.21
CA ILE A 108 -16.75 -1.91 -8.89
C ILE A 108 -17.67 -2.98 -8.31
N TYR A 109 -17.29 -3.56 -7.18
CA TYR A 109 -18.14 -4.50 -6.45
C TYR A 109 -17.98 -4.26 -4.95
N ASP A 110 -19.11 -4.13 -4.25
CA ASP A 110 -19.13 -3.91 -2.80
C ASP A 110 -18.20 -2.76 -2.33
N GLY A 111 -18.30 -1.62 -3.04
CA GLY A 111 -17.52 -0.42 -2.73
C GLY A 111 -16.03 -0.49 -3.05
N ARG A 112 -15.54 -1.56 -3.68
CA ARG A 112 -14.13 -1.75 -4.04
C ARG A 112 -13.94 -1.80 -5.56
N ILE A 113 -12.80 -1.29 -6.04
CA ILE A 113 -12.36 -1.47 -7.43
C ILE A 113 -11.50 -2.73 -7.50
N TYR A 114 -11.94 -3.72 -8.29
CA TYR A 114 -11.17 -4.92 -8.58
C TYR A 114 -10.53 -4.80 -9.95
N GLY A 115 -9.21 -4.98 -10.02
CA GLY A 115 -8.42 -5.01 -11.26
C GLY A 115 -6.92 -5.11 -10.93
N ARG A 116 -6.13 -5.73 -11.81
CA ARG A 116 -4.66 -5.76 -11.72
C ARG A 116 -4.14 -4.32 -11.90
N GLY A 117 -3.30 -3.85 -10.97
CA GLY A 117 -2.80 -2.47 -10.96
C GLY A 117 -3.58 -1.52 -10.05
N ALA A 118 -4.78 -1.92 -9.58
CA ALA A 118 -5.67 -1.02 -8.83
C ALA A 118 -5.06 -0.53 -7.50
N GLY A 119 -4.38 -1.42 -6.77
CA GLY A 119 -3.67 -1.07 -5.54
C GLY A 119 -2.17 -0.83 -5.72
N ASP A 120 -1.57 -1.43 -6.74
CA ASP A 120 -0.12 -1.47 -6.95
C ASP A 120 0.21 -1.45 -8.45
N ASN A 121 0.63 -0.32 -9.04
CA ASN A 121 0.62 1.04 -8.49
C ASN A 121 -0.23 2.03 -9.32
N THR A 122 -0.91 1.54 -10.36
CA THR A 122 -1.71 2.36 -11.28
C THR A 122 -2.75 3.23 -10.57
N GLY A 123 -3.41 2.71 -9.53
CA GLY A 123 -4.36 3.49 -8.72
C GLY A 123 -3.71 4.69 -8.03
N GLN A 124 -2.54 4.49 -7.41
CA GLN A 124 -1.80 5.56 -6.74
C GLN A 124 -1.28 6.59 -7.74
N LEU A 125 -0.65 6.13 -8.83
CA LEU A 125 -0.16 6.97 -9.92
C LEU A 125 -1.28 7.87 -10.47
N MET A 126 -2.44 7.29 -10.76
CA MET A 126 -3.59 8.05 -11.28
C MET A 126 -4.17 9.00 -10.24
N ALA A 127 -4.23 8.61 -8.96
CA ALA A 127 -4.69 9.51 -7.90
C ALA A 127 -3.81 10.76 -7.79
N GLN A 128 -2.48 10.61 -7.93
CA GLN A 128 -1.54 11.74 -7.93
C GLN A 128 -1.74 12.65 -9.15
N LEU A 129 -1.87 12.08 -10.36
CA LEU A 129 -2.14 12.85 -11.58
C LEU A 129 -3.46 13.63 -11.48
N LEU A 130 -4.53 12.96 -11.08
CA LEU A 130 -5.85 13.58 -10.95
C LEU A 130 -5.90 14.59 -9.80
N GLY A 131 -5.12 14.38 -8.74
CA GLY A 131 -4.95 15.37 -7.67
C GLY A 131 -4.34 16.68 -8.18
N VAL A 132 -3.31 16.61 -9.02
CA VAL A 132 -2.70 17.79 -9.67
C VAL A 132 -3.73 18.48 -10.57
N ASN A 133 -4.44 17.74 -11.42
CA ASN A 133 -5.49 18.29 -12.27
C ASN A 133 -6.63 18.95 -11.45
N THR A 134 -7.06 18.31 -10.37
CA THR A 134 -8.11 18.83 -9.47
C THR A 134 -7.66 20.14 -8.83
N TYR A 135 -6.39 20.23 -8.41
CA TYR A 135 -5.82 21.46 -7.88
C TYR A 135 -5.88 22.58 -8.92
N ILE A 136 -5.44 22.31 -10.16
CA ILE A 136 -5.52 23.29 -11.25
C ILE A 136 -6.97 23.71 -11.50
N GLY A 137 -7.93 22.79 -11.47
CA GLY A 137 -9.35 23.11 -11.60
C GLY A 137 -9.88 24.05 -10.51
N LEU A 138 -9.36 23.96 -9.28
CA LEU A 138 -9.74 24.83 -8.16
C LEU A 138 -9.06 26.20 -8.20
N PHE A 139 -7.78 26.23 -8.55
CA PHE A 139 -6.91 27.39 -8.34
C PHE A 139 -6.46 28.08 -9.64
N GLY A 140 -6.74 27.46 -10.79
CA GLY A 140 -6.36 27.91 -12.13
C GLY A 140 -4.92 27.58 -12.52
N ASP A 141 -4.00 27.46 -11.56
CA ASP A 141 -2.59 27.18 -11.82
C ASP A 141 -1.89 26.55 -10.59
N LEU A 142 -0.68 26.00 -10.80
CA LEU A 142 0.13 25.39 -9.74
C LEU A 142 1.06 26.42 -9.07
N PRO A 143 1.12 26.45 -7.72
CA PRO A 143 2.06 27.31 -6.98
C PRO A 143 3.49 26.75 -6.96
N ILE A 144 3.69 25.54 -7.51
CA ILE A 144 4.96 24.83 -7.59
C ILE A 144 5.10 24.23 -8.99
N ASN A 145 6.34 23.96 -9.41
CA ASN A 145 6.61 23.12 -10.56
C ASN A 145 6.42 21.65 -10.18
N ILE A 146 5.93 20.84 -11.11
CA ILE A 146 5.78 19.41 -10.90
C ILE A 146 6.43 18.67 -12.08
N LYS A 147 7.19 17.63 -11.75
CA LYS A 147 7.72 16.65 -12.68
C LYS A 147 7.15 15.28 -12.31
N PHE A 148 6.91 14.46 -13.32
CA PHE A 148 6.43 13.09 -13.17
C PHE A 148 7.45 12.15 -13.78
N LEU A 149 7.72 11.05 -13.09
CA LEU A 149 8.58 9.98 -13.56
C LEU A 149 7.89 8.64 -13.30
N PHE A 150 7.28 8.08 -14.35
CA PHE A 150 6.60 6.79 -14.26
C PHE A 150 7.35 5.72 -15.03
N GLU A 151 7.95 4.77 -14.30
CA GLU A 151 8.69 3.68 -14.93
C GLU A 151 7.82 2.45 -15.22
N GLY A 152 8.35 1.55 -16.05
CA GLY A 152 7.67 0.30 -16.43
C GLY A 152 8.43 -0.94 -15.97
N GLU A 153 9.30 -0.83 -14.96
CA GLU A 153 10.14 -1.94 -14.49
C GLU A 153 10.17 -2.12 -12.96
N GLU A 154 9.28 -1.49 -12.19
CA GLU A 154 9.33 -1.57 -10.73
C GLU A 154 9.11 -3.00 -10.24
N GLU A 155 8.20 -3.73 -10.90
CA GLU A 155 7.88 -5.12 -10.59
C GLU A 155 9.03 -6.07 -10.99
N LEU A 156 10.06 -5.55 -11.68
CA LEU A 156 11.35 -6.18 -11.99
C LEU A 156 12.47 -5.73 -11.05
N GLY A 157 12.18 -4.85 -10.09
CA GLY A 157 13.15 -4.22 -9.18
C GLY A 157 13.88 -3.00 -9.78
N SER A 158 13.28 -2.32 -10.77
CA SER A 158 13.78 -1.07 -11.38
C SER A 158 15.24 -1.13 -11.90
N PRO A 159 15.64 -2.15 -12.67
CA PRO A 159 17.05 -2.39 -13.02
C PRO A 159 17.71 -1.25 -13.80
N ASN A 160 16.95 -0.49 -14.61
CA ASN A 160 17.51 0.59 -15.43
C ASN A 160 17.26 2.00 -14.88
N LEU A 161 16.43 2.16 -13.83
CA LEU A 161 16.07 3.46 -13.29
C LEU A 161 17.31 4.25 -12.83
N ALA A 162 18.24 3.59 -12.13
CA ALA A 162 19.44 4.25 -11.61
C ALA A 162 20.36 4.80 -12.72
N ALA A 163 20.47 4.10 -13.86
CA ALA A 163 21.23 4.57 -15.02
C ALA A 163 20.50 5.75 -15.68
N PHE A 164 19.20 5.60 -15.90
CA PHE A 164 18.35 6.65 -16.46
C PHE A 164 18.43 7.95 -15.66
N VAL A 165 18.34 7.89 -14.33
CA VAL A 165 18.41 9.06 -13.46
C VAL A 165 19.78 9.75 -13.55
N LYS A 166 20.87 8.99 -13.65
CA LYS A 166 22.23 9.55 -13.80
C LYS A 166 22.40 10.30 -15.11
N GLU A 167 21.90 9.73 -16.21
CA GLU A 167 21.98 10.32 -17.55
C GLU A 167 21.09 11.56 -17.69
N ASN A 168 19.96 11.59 -16.98
CA ASN A 168 18.96 12.65 -17.05
C ASN A 168 18.96 13.56 -15.81
N LYS A 169 20.08 13.64 -15.09
CA LYS A 169 20.17 14.38 -13.81
C LYS A 169 19.67 15.82 -13.91
N GLU A 170 20.06 16.54 -14.96
CA GLU A 170 19.63 17.94 -15.16
C GLU A 170 18.13 18.04 -15.46
N LEU A 171 17.58 17.10 -16.24
CA LEU A 171 16.15 17.04 -16.54
C LEU A 171 15.33 16.71 -15.29
N LEU A 172 15.81 15.79 -14.45
CA LEU A 172 15.11 15.30 -13.26
C LEU A 172 15.38 16.12 -12.00
N LYS A 173 16.22 17.16 -12.10
CA LYS A 173 16.52 18.05 -10.98
C LYS A 173 15.22 18.57 -10.37
N ALA A 174 15.03 18.24 -9.10
CA ALA A 174 13.87 18.58 -8.30
C ALA A 174 14.33 18.91 -6.89
N ASN A 175 13.49 19.60 -6.13
CA ASN A 175 13.75 19.92 -4.73
C ASN A 175 13.38 18.77 -3.79
N LEU A 176 12.56 17.80 -4.23
CA LEU A 176 12.17 16.59 -3.48
C LEU A 176 11.81 15.43 -4.42
N VAL A 177 12.21 14.20 -4.04
CA VAL A 177 11.76 12.90 -4.58
C VAL A 177 11.19 12.09 -3.40
N TYR A 178 10.08 11.37 -3.55
CA TYR A 178 9.35 10.75 -2.43
C TYR A 178 8.99 9.26 -2.67
N THR A 179 9.60 8.29 -1.93
CA THR A 179 9.20 6.84 -1.78
C THR A 179 9.98 6.03 -0.67
N LEU A 180 9.33 5.22 0.23
CA LEU A 180 9.90 4.04 1.00
C LEU A 180 8.88 3.28 1.92
N ASP A 181 9.01 1.94 2.10
CA ASP A 181 8.46 1.12 3.23
C ASP A 181 9.41 0.01 3.79
N VAL A 182 9.33 -0.34 5.11
CA VAL A 182 10.15 -1.39 5.80
C VAL A 182 9.36 -2.19 6.86
N LEU A 183 9.41 -3.54 6.83
CA LEU A 183 8.74 -4.43 7.81
C LEU A 183 9.65 -4.84 9.00
N LEU A 184 9.11 -4.87 10.22
CA LEU A 184 9.83 -5.19 11.47
C LEU A 184 9.46 -6.56 12.07
N VAL A 185 10.42 -7.24 12.72
CA VAL A 185 10.22 -8.49 13.49
C VAL A 185 10.47 -8.31 14.99
N VAL A 186 9.98 -9.24 15.80
CA VAL A 186 10.11 -9.17 17.27
C VAL A 186 11.57 -9.05 17.73
N ASP A 187 11.78 -8.23 18.76
CA ASP A 187 13.09 -7.80 19.31
C ASP A 187 13.84 -6.74 18.48
N GLN A 188 13.27 -6.25 17.38
CA GLN A 188 13.74 -5.03 16.72
C GLN A 188 13.05 -3.80 17.31
N ASP A 189 13.85 -2.86 17.80
CA ASP A 189 13.36 -1.53 18.19
C ASP A 189 13.22 -0.66 16.93
N PRO A 190 12.03 -0.14 16.62
CA PRO A 190 11.80 0.63 15.41
C PRO A 190 12.69 1.87 15.27
N MET A 191 13.01 2.53 16.38
CA MET A 191 13.85 3.73 16.38
C MET A 191 15.32 3.36 16.21
N ASP A 192 15.77 2.24 16.75
CA ASP A 192 17.10 1.67 16.49
C ASP A 192 17.24 1.25 15.02
N ILE A 193 16.23 0.60 14.43
CA ILE A 193 16.22 0.27 12.99
C ILE A 193 16.23 1.54 12.15
N PHE A 194 15.38 2.52 12.45
CA PHE A 194 15.42 3.82 11.80
C PHE A 194 16.80 4.48 11.95
N ASN A 195 17.37 4.51 13.15
CA ASN A 195 18.68 5.12 13.39
C ASN A 195 19.80 4.39 12.66
N LYS A 196 19.71 3.06 12.49
CA LYS A 196 20.63 2.28 11.67
C LYS A 196 20.49 2.64 10.20
N ILE A 197 19.26 2.80 9.70
CA ILE A 197 18.99 3.27 8.33
C ILE A 197 19.51 4.69 8.14
N TYR A 198 19.16 5.62 9.03
CA TYR A 198 19.65 7.00 9.05
C TYR A 198 21.18 7.05 9.05
N LYS A 199 21.84 6.33 9.98
CA LYS A 199 23.32 6.28 10.04
C LYS A 199 23.92 5.66 8.80
N HIS A 200 23.27 4.65 8.23
CA HIS A 200 23.71 4.03 6.98
C HIS A 200 23.64 5.05 5.84
N VAL A 201 22.50 5.72 5.66
CA VAL A 201 22.33 6.75 4.64
C VAL A 201 23.31 7.89 4.86
N GLN A 202 23.41 8.45 6.06
CA GLN A 202 24.34 9.55 6.36
C GLN A 202 25.82 9.17 6.16
N LYS A 203 26.18 7.91 6.38
CA LYS A 203 27.53 7.39 6.08
C LYS A 203 27.80 7.34 4.58
N HIS A 204 26.79 7.01 3.78
CA HIS A 204 26.94 6.70 2.37
C HIS A 204 26.63 7.89 1.45
N ASP A 205 25.71 8.77 1.87
CA ASP A 205 25.36 10.02 1.23
C ASP A 205 24.78 10.99 2.28
N PRO A 206 25.60 11.89 2.86
CA PRO A 206 25.17 12.79 3.92
C PRO A 206 24.22 13.88 3.43
N ASP A 207 24.09 14.09 2.11
CA ASP A 207 23.21 15.09 1.53
C ASP A 207 21.74 14.59 1.41
N ILE A 208 21.49 13.31 1.67
CA ILE A 208 20.15 12.72 1.73
C ILE A 208 19.53 12.93 3.11
N GLU A 209 18.43 13.68 3.16
CA GLU A 209 17.59 13.80 4.35
C GLU A 209 16.79 12.51 4.56
N VAL A 210 16.96 11.87 5.71
CA VAL A 210 16.20 10.68 6.11
C VAL A 210 15.25 11.06 7.23
N THR A 211 13.97 11.09 6.91
CA THR A 211 12.90 11.42 7.86
C THR A 211 12.20 10.16 8.35
N TYR A 212 12.07 10.02 9.67
CA TYR A 212 11.23 8.99 10.26
C TYR A 212 9.76 9.37 10.05
N ILE A 213 9.02 8.57 9.28
CA ILE A 213 7.61 8.84 8.96
C ILE A 213 6.71 8.28 10.06
N SER A 214 6.79 6.98 10.31
CA SER A 214 6.10 6.31 11.42
C SER A 214 6.69 4.92 11.62
N SER A 215 6.36 4.28 12.73
CA SER A 215 6.62 2.85 12.91
C SER A 215 5.63 2.22 13.85
N MET A 216 5.68 0.90 13.91
CA MET A 216 4.91 0.10 14.87
C MET A 216 5.85 -0.84 15.59
N GLU A 217 5.76 -0.85 16.92
CA GLU A 217 6.51 -1.77 17.75
C GLU A 217 6.07 -3.22 17.48
N PRO A 218 7.02 -4.15 17.31
CA PRO A 218 6.67 -5.56 17.18
C PRO A 218 6.27 -6.14 18.56
N SER A 219 5.41 -7.14 18.54
CA SER A 219 4.88 -7.80 19.74
C SER A 219 4.69 -9.30 19.51
N ARG A 220 4.78 -10.08 20.59
CA ARG A 220 4.42 -11.50 20.64
C ARG A 220 3.96 -11.88 22.06
N THR A 221 3.15 -12.92 22.14
CA THR A 221 2.81 -13.58 23.41
C THR A 221 3.44 -14.97 23.46
N SER A 222 4.06 -15.33 24.60
CA SER A 222 4.66 -16.66 24.76
C SER A 222 3.59 -17.76 24.75
N ALA A 223 3.82 -18.81 23.97
CA ALA A 223 2.97 -19.98 23.89
C ALA A 223 2.96 -20.82 25.19
N ASP A 224 3.96 -20.65 26.05
CA ASP A 224 4.12 -21.43 27.28
C ASP A 224 3.19 -20.98 28.41
N LEU A 225 2.58 -19.78 28.26
CA LEU A 225 1.69 -19.22 29.26
C LEU A 225 0.47 -20.12 29.47
N GLU A 226 0.12 -20.35 30.74
CA GLU A 226 -1.01 -21.21 31.09
C GLU A 226 -2.34 -20.69 30.51
N ILE A 227 -2.49 -19.36 30.41
CA ILE A 227 -3.65 -18.73 29.79
C ILE A 227 -3.78 -19.08 28.30
N VAL A 228 -2.66 -19.22 27.58
CA VAL A 228 -2.65 -19.64 26.17
C VAL A 228 -3.12 -21.09 26.06
N LYS A 229 -2.73 -21.97 27.00
CA LYS A 229 -3.21 -23.35 27.04
C LYS A 229 -4.72 -23.43 27.31
N VAL A 230 -5.24 -22.61 28.23
CA VAL A 230 -6.68 -22.53 28.51
C VAL A 230 -7.46 -22.09 27.28
N VAL A 231 -7.00 -21.02 26.61
CA VAL A 231 -7.63 -20.50 25.40
C VAL A 231 -7.52 -21.51 24.24
N ALA A 232 -6.37 -22.14 24.04
CA ALA A 232 -6.19 -23.19 23.03
C ALA A 232 -7.12 -24.38 23.28
N ASN A 233 -7.31 -24.81 24.53
CA ASN A 233 -8.27 -25.86 24.88
C ASN A 233 -9.72 -25.45 24.57
N ALA A 234 -10.08 -24.18 24.78
CA ALA A 234 -11.41 -23.66 24.48
C ALA A 234 -11.66 -23.58 22.96
N VAL A 235 -10.68 -23.11 22.19
CA VAL A 235 -10.71 -23.10 20.71
C VAL A 235 -10.84 -24.54 20.19
N ARG A 236 -10.03 -25.47 20.72
CA ARG A 236 -10.12 -26.90 20.40
C ARG A 236 -11.52 -27.44 20.62
N THR A 237 -12.14 -27.10 21.75
CA THR A 237 -13.48 -27.56 22.09
C THR A 237 -14.54 -26.97 21.15
N SER A 238 -14.44 -25.68 20.81
CA SER A 238 -15.39 -24.99 19.94
C SER A 238 -15.39 -25.56 18.52
N PHE A 239 -14.20 -25.68 17.93
CA PHE A 239 -14.00 -26.14 16.55
C PHE A 239 -13.89 -27.66 16.43
N LYS A 240 -13.74 -28.37 17.55
CA LYS A 240 -13.48 -29.83 17.62
C LYS A 240 -12.24 -30.25 16.83
N GLN A 241 -11.21 -29.40 16.84
CA GLN A 241 -9.97 -29.57 16.07
C GLN A 241 -8.77 -29.06 16.88
N GLU A 242 -7.60 -29.66 16.67
CA GLU A 242 -6.36 -29.18 17.29
C GLU A 242 -5.95 -27.80 16.72
N PRO A 243 -5.86 -26.75 17.54
CA PRO A 243 -5.42 -25.44 17.05
C PRO A 243 -3.90 -25.42 16.84
N LEU A 244 -3.47 -24.73 15.79
CA LEU A 244 -2.07 -24.35 15.63
C LEU A 244 -1.78 -23.14 16.52
N ILE A 245 -0.75 -23.24 17.35
CA ILE A 245 -0.26 -22.10 18.15
C ILE A 245 0.82 -21.41 17.34
N GLN A 246 0.55 -20.16 16.93
CA GLN A 246 1.45 -19.35 16.13
C GLN A 246 1.81 -18.05 16.88
N PRO A 247 3.01 -17.97 17.48
CA PRO A 247 3.43 -16.79 18.25
C PRO A 247 3.69 -15.53 17.43
N SER A 248 3.94 -15.66 16.12
CA SER A 248 4.25 -14.54 15.22
C SER A 248 3.51 -14.66 13.89
N LEU A 249 2.96 -13.55 13.41
CA LEU A 249 2.29 -13.42 12.10
C LEU A 249 3.11 -12.51 11.19
N GLY A 250 3.08 -12.76 9.87
CA GLY A 250 3.75 -11.93 8.86
C GLY A 250 2.99 -10.65 8.50
N SER A 251 2.11 -10.18 9.38
CA SER A 251 1.25 -8.99 9.21
C SER A 251 1.52 -8.00 10.33
N SER A 252 1.35 -6.71 10.07
CA SER A 252 1.41 -5.68 11.11
C SER A 252 0.05 -5.47 11.78
N LEU A 253 0.04 -5.39 13.10
CA LEU A 253 -1.07 -4.89 13.92
C LEU A 253 -0.49 -4.29 15.22
N PRO A 254 -1.12 -3.26 15.83
CA PRO A 254 -0.56 -2.55 16.99
C PRO A 254 -0.67 -3.36 18.29
N ASP A 255 -0.34 -4.64 18.28
CA ASP A 255 -0.48 -5.58 19.40
C ASP A 255 0.37 -5.19 20.62
N TYR A 256 1.46 -4.45 20.40
CA TYR A 256 2.35 -3.96 21.45
C TYR A 256 1.65 -3.11 22.51
N VAL A 257 0.53 -2.47 22.19
CA VAL A 257 -0.21 -1.66 23.17
C VAL A 257 -0.78 -2.54 24.29
N TRP A 258 -1.05 -3.81 24.02
CA TRP A 258 -1.53 -4.76 25.02
C TRP A 258 -0.38 -5.37 25.81
N THR A 259 0.67 -5.83 25.12
CA THR A 259 1.76 -6.58 25.74
C THR A 259 2.82 -5.72 26.40
N LYS A 260 3.09 -4.51 25.87
CA LYS A 260 4.14 -3.61 26.37
C LYS A 260 3.61 -2.45 27.19
N ILE A 261 2.37 -1.97 26.93
CA ILE A 261 1.79 -0.83 27.68
C ILE A 261 0.86 -1.33 28.77
N LEU A 262 -0.10 -2.19 28.41
CA LEU A 262 -1.03 -2.78 29.38
C LEU A 262 -0.42 -3.96 30.13
N GLU A 263 0.74 -4.46 29.70
CA GLU A 263 1.49 -5.59 30.27
C GLU A 263 0.67 -6.90 30.38
N VAL A 264 -0.35 -7.04 29.51
CA VAL A 264 -1.24 -8.21 29.48
C VAL A 264 -0.96 -9.06 28.25
N PRO A 265 -0.93 -10.42 28.37
CA PRO A 265 -0.83 -11.30 27.22
C PRO A 265 -1.95 -11.07 26.20
N SER A 266 -1.57 -10.81 24.95
CA SER A 266 -2.51 -10.69 23.83
C SER A 266 -2.57 -11.99 23.03
N ILE A 267 -3.77 -12.50 22.76
CA ILE A 267 -3.97 -13.76 22.03
C ILE A 267 -5.01 -13.52 20.92
N ILE A 268 -4.60 -13.74 19.67
CA ILE A 268 -5.46 -13.58 18.49
C ILE A 268 -6.22 -14.89 18.26
N MET A 269 -7.54 -14.79 18.05
CA MET A 269 -8.42 -15.94 17.82
C MET A 269 -8.72 -16.18 16.34
N PRO A 270 -8.88 -17.44 15.91
CA PRO A 270 -9.13 -17.77 14.51
C PRO A 270 -10.61 -17.55 14.16
N TYR A 271 -10.93 -16.37 13.63
CA TYR A 271 -12.26 -16.05 13.11
C TYR A 271 -12.33 -16.06 11.58
N ALA A 272 -11.17 -15.94 10.95
CA ALA A 272 -11.00 -15.85 9.51
C ALA A 272 -10.95 -17.23 8.83
N ASN A 273 -11.52 -17.32 7.62
CA ASN A 273 -11.21 -18.40 6.68
C ASN A 273 -9.87 -18.14 5.99
N PHE A 274 -9.18 -19.20 5.59
CA PHE A 274 -7.83 -19.12 5.03
C PHE A 274 -7.79 -18.37 3.68
N ASP A 275 -8.88 -18.44 2.91
CA ASP A 275 -9.08 -17.78 1.63
C ASP A 275 -9.78 -16.43 1.78
N GLN A 276 -9.70 -15.80 2.95
CA GLN A 276 -10.27 -14.47 3.16
C GLN A 276 -9.66 -13.41 2.24
N ARG A 277 -8.51 -13.69 1.60
CA ARG A 277 -7.81 -12.86 0.61
C ARG A 277 -7.61 -11.40 1.02
N ASN A 278 -7.20 -11.21 2.27
CA ASN A 278 -6.80 -9.90 2.78
C ASN A 278 -5.78 -9.28 1.82
N HIS A 279 -6.10 -8.09 1.29
CA HIS A 279 -5.24 -7.33 0.37
C HIS A 279 -5.02 -8.01 -1.01
N SER A 280 -5.91 -8.91 -1.43
CA SER A 280 -5.86 -9.62 -2.72
C SER A 280 -7.28 -9.68 -3.35
N PRO A 281 -7.45 -9.85 -4.68
CA PRO A 281 -8.78 -9.92 -5.30
C PRO A 281 -9.66 -11.01 -4.68
N ASN A 282 -10.97 -10.79 -4.52
CA ASN A 282 -11.95 -11.72 -3.90
C ASN A 282 -11.86 -11.87 -2.36
N GLU A 283 -11.43 -10.82 -1.66
CA GLU A 283 -11.50 -10.75 -0.19
C GLU A 283 -12.90 -11.13 0.35
N ASN A 284 -13.00 -12.00 1.37
CA ASN A 284 -14.27 -12.56 1.86
C ASN A 284 -14.23 -13.10 3.31
N LEU A 285 -15.40 -13.28 3.96
CA LEU A 285 -15.56 -14.01 5.23
C LEU A 285 -16.75 -14.96 5.15
N ARG A 286 -16.55 -16.25 5.49
CA ARG A 286 -17.64 -17.23 5.46
C ARG A 286 -18.60 -17.08 6.65
N ILE A 287 -19.90 -17.26 6.41
CA ILE A 287 -20.96 -17.17 7.44
C ILE A 287 -20.76 -18.22 8.54
N ASP A 288 -20.37 -19.45 8.19
CA ASP A 288 -20.11 -20.49 9.19
C ASP A 288 -18.86 -20.20 10.03
N TYR A 289 -17.83 -19.57 9.45
CA TYR A 289 -16.66 -19.07 10.21
C TYR A 289 -17.05 -17.94 11.15
N PHE A 290 -17.92 -17.02 10.72
CA PHE A 290 -18.47 -15.98 11.59
C PHE A 290 -19.25 -16.58 12.78
N LEU A 291 -20.15 -17.54 12.53
CA LEU A 291 -20.90 -18.23 13.57
C LEU A 291 -20.00 -19.09 14.48
N ASN A 292 -18.99 -19.75 13.93
CA ASN A 292 -17.98 -20.47 14.70
C ASN A 292 -17.12 -19.53 15.54
N GLY A 293 -16.84 -18.32 15.06
CA GLY A 293 -16.18 -17.26 15.82
C GLY A 293 -16.98 -16.89 17.06
N ILE A 294 -18.29 -16.62 16.90
CA ILE A 294 -19.20 -16.36 18.03
C ILE A 294 -19.17 -17.51 19.04
N LYS A 295 -19.29 -18.75 18.55
CA LYS A 295 -19.23 -19.96 19.40
C LYS A 295 -17.89 -20.10 20.12
N CYS A 296 -16.78 -19.84 19.42
CA CYS A 296 -15.42 -19.87 19.97
C CYS A 296 -15.29 -18.86 21.10
N THR A 297 -15.74 -17.63 20.88
CA THR A 297 -15.75 -16.59 21.91
C THR A 297 -16.52 -17.03 23.16
N CYS A 298 -17.70 -17.66 23.01
CA CYS A 298 -18.45 -18.19 24.15
C CYS A 298 -17.68 -19.28 24.93
N HIS A 299 -17.04 -20.23 24.23
CA HIS A 299 -16.23 -21.26 24.87
C HIS A 299 -15.00 -20.68 25.58
N VAL A 300 -14.34 -19.68 24.99
CA VAL A 300 -13.20 -19.01 25.62
C VAL A 300 -13.65 -18.29 26.90
N ILE A 301 -14.74 -17.53 26.86
CA ILE A 301 -15.28 -16.84 28.04
C ILE A 301 -15.64 -17.84 29.15
N ASP A 302 -16.32 -18.95 28.82
CA ASP A 302 -16.67 -19.99 29.80
C ASP A 302 -15.43 -20.69 30.40
N ALA A 303 -14.44 -21.03 29.57
CA ALA A 303 -13.20 -21.66 30.02
C ALA A 303 -12.38 -20.75 30.94
N LEU A 304 -12.34 -19.46 30.62
CA LEU A 304 -11.70 -18.42 31.44
C LEU A 304 -12.46 -18.21 32.76
N GLY A 305 -13.78 -18.12 32.72
CA GLY A 305 -14.63 -17.94 33.91
C GLY A 305 -14.58 -19.12 34.89
N LYS A 306 -14.24 -20.32 34.40
CA LYS A 306 -14.04 -21.53 35.23
C LYS A 306 -12.65 -21.63 35.85
N GLN A 307 -11.70 -20.77 35.47
CA GLN A 307 -10.39 -20.73 36.12
C GLN A 307 -10.57 -20.21 37.55
N LYS A 308 -10.30 -21.06 38.55
CA LYS A 308 -10.49 -20.72 39.97
C LYS A 308 -9.54 -19.61 40.49
N ASN A 309 -8.61 -19.12 39.66
CA ASN A 309 -7.60 -18.12 40.00
C ASN A 309 -7.42 -17.09 38.88
N VAL A 310 -8.49 -16.49 38.36
CA VAL A 310 -8.40 -15.42 37.32
C VAL A 310 -7.49 -14.26 37.76
N GLN A 311 -7.34 -14.01 39.07
CA GLN A 311 -6.47 -12.95 39.61
C GLN A 311 -4.96 -13.21 39.49
N LYS A 312 -4.49 -14.41 39.11
CA LYS A 312 -3.04 -14.71 38.98
C LYS A 312 -2.44 -14.42 37.61
N PHE A 313 -3.23 -13.87 36.68
CA PHE A 313 -2.81 -13.54 35.32
C PHE A 313 -2.61 -12.04 35.09
N LEU A 314 -2.81 -11.22 36.12
CA LEU A 314 -2.38 -9.82 36.16
C LEU A 314 -0.99 -9.81 36.79
N PHE A 315 0.03 -9.59 35.98
CA PHE A 315 1.32 -9.08 36.45
C PHE A 315 1.39 -7.63 36.04
#